data_AF-A0A850GEL3-F1
#
_entry.id   AF-A0A850GEL3-F1
#
_cell.length_a   1.000
_cell.length_b   1.000
_cell.length_c   1.000
_cell.angle_alpha   90.00
_cell.angle_beta   90.00
_cell.angle_gamma   90.00
#
_symmetry.space_group_name_H-M   'P 1'
#
loop_
_entity.id
_entity.type
_entity.pdbx_description
1 polymer ?
#
loop_
_entity_poly.entity_id
_entity_poly.type
_entity_poly.pdbx_seq_one_letter_code
_entity_poly.pdbx_strand_id
1 'polypeptide(L)'
;MARLAKDAHRGWLTSAAGAISSLLSLSGCVSGCVAQSSADHGEIADPRPADRAAAAEPRCTSPGAQTLAFASVAAPEPAPCPMAVVLDAPTPDTDADAGTADEADRGAGLSVVQHRPIPDAEATTEPEPELLGRGQAPSACGVDVQRCELELHATSLGPLVRAALRGHESEVPEQVFWGWLIDAQLVFAPSWHSPSAVADHTRIGPAFALAPFDCAGALTLLPTPRLPAAEAETLPDALTERAGEWTLDELGQVRPPSEPAALSEGCTPLFEGLP
;
A
#
# COMPACT_ATOMS: atom_id res chain seq x y z
N MET A 1 -1.92 -46.96 -30.58
CA MET A 1 -1.77 -46.94 -32.05
C MET A 1 -2.69 -45.87 -32.62
N ALA A 2 -2.15 -45.11 -33.56
CA ALA A 2 -2.53 -43.76 -33.98
C ALA A 2 -3.91 -43.58 -34.65
N ARG A 3 -4.43 -42.35 -34.54
CA ARG A 3 -5.21 -41.56 -35.54
C ARG A 3 -5.28 -40.13 -35.00
N LEU A 4 -4.30 -39.27 -35.24
CA LEU A 4 -4.09 -38.38 -36.41
C LEU A 4 -5.30 -37.47 -36.71
N ALA A 5 -5.01 -36.18 -36.53
CA ALA A 5 -5.83 -34.99 -36.64
C ALA A 5 -6.34 -34.69 -38.06
N LYS A 6 -7.43 -33.91 -38.13
CA LYS A 6 -7.71 -33.02 -39.26
C LYS A 6 -8.76 -31.96 -38.89
N ASP A 7 -8.60 -30.81 -39.55
CA ASP A 7 -9.51 -29.66 -39.71
C ASP A 7 -9.30 -28.48 -38.74
N ALA A 8 -9.29 -27.21 -39.15
CA ALA A 8 -9.17 -26.55 -40.46
C ALA A 8 -9.09 -25.01 -40.27
N HIS A 9 -8.44 -24.32 -41.22
CA HIS A 9 -8.61 -22.91 -41.65
C HIS A 9 -8.23 -21.74 -40.70
N ARG A 10 -7.22 -20.91 -41.07
CA ARG A 10 -7.29 -19.68 -41.93
C ARG A 10 -8.31 -18.65 -41.39
N GLY A 11 -8.02 -17.38 -41.15
CA GLY A 11 -6.85 -16.53 -41.38
C GLY A 11 -7.27 -15.05 -41.28
N TRP A 12 -6.29 -14.16 -41.08
CA TRP A 12 -6.25 -12.71 -41.34
C TRP A 12 -7.20 -11.79 -40.55
N LEU A 13 -6.61 -10.83 -39.83
CA LEU A 13 -6.69 -9.39 -40.14
C LEU A 13 -5.58 -8.60 -39.42
N THR A 14 -5.01 -7.68 -40.19
CA THR A 14 -4.01 -6.66 -39.88
C THR A 14 -4.62 -5.42 -39.22
N SER A 15 -3.74 -4.51 -38.79
CA SER A 15 -3.93 -3.11 -38.32
C SER A 15 -4.19 -2.94 -36.82
N ALA A 16 -3.70 -1.90 -36.14
CA ALA A 16 -2.75 -0.83 -36.46
C ALA A 16 -2.47 -0.05 -35.17
N ALA A 17 -1.34 0.65 -35.15
CA ALA A 17 -1.10 1.93 -34.50
C ALA A 17 -1.18 2.04 -32.96
N GLY A 18 -0.12 2.62 -32.38
CA GLY A 18 -0.15 3.12 -31.01
C GLY A 18 1.22 3.44 -30.43
N ALA A 19 2.04 4.22 -31.15
CA ALA A 19 3.20 4.85 -30.54
C ALA A 19 2.73 5.95 -29.58
N ILE A 20 3.11 5.88 -28.31
CA ILE A 20 3.17 7.05 -27.42
C ILE A 20 4.49 7.01 -26.67
N SER A 21 5.40 7.87 -27.10
CA SER A 21 6.51 8.37 -26.29
C SER A 21 5.94 9.13 -25.09
N SER A 22 6.43 8.82 -23.89
CA SER A 22 6.37 9.74 -22.75
C SER A 22 7.77 9.92 -22.18
N LEU A 23 8.44 10.95 -22.72
CA LEU A 23 9.41 11.76 -22.00
C LEU A 23 8.62 12.66 -21.04
N LEU A 24 8.95 12.68 -19.75
CA LEU A 24 8.75 13.80 -18.81
C LEU A 24 9.75 13.57 -17.67
N SER A 25 10.89 14.25 -17.69
CA SER A 25 11.09 15.56 -17.05
C SER A 25 11.15 15.47 -15.53
N LEU A 26 12.32 15.07 -15.03
CA LEU A 26 12.81 15.48 -13.72
C LEU A 26 13.03 17.00 -13.76
N SER A 27 12.03 17.77 -13.34
CA SER A 27 12.23 19.19 -13.01
C SER A 27 12.59 19.27 -11.54
N GLY A 28 13.87 19.51 -11.28
CA GLY A 28 14.37 19.84 -9.96
C GLY A 28 13.85 21.20 -9.51
N CYS A 29 13.38 21.28 -8.27
CA CYS A 29 13.12 22.55 -7.60
C CYS A 29 14.46 23.27 -7.40
N VAL A 30 14.74 24.23 -8.28
CA VAL A 30 15.87 25.15 -8.15
C VAL A 30 15.54 26.17 -7.06
N SER A 31 16.29 26.09 -5.98
CA SER A 31 16.52 27.18 -5.03
C SER A 31 17.17 28.34 -5.79
N GLY A 32 16.50 29.49 -5.85
CA GLY A 32 16.94 30.64 -6.65
C GLY A 32 16.71 31.96 -5.91
N CYS A 33 17.77 32.44 -5.27
CA CYS A 33 17.85 33.69 -4.55
C CYS A 33 17.55 34.92 -5.43
N VAL A 34 16.97 35.90 -4.74
CA VAL A 34 16.81 37.33 -5.03
C VAL A 34 17.90 37.92 -5.94
N ALA A 35 17.48 38.57 -7.03
CA ALA A 35 18.26 39.59 -7.74
C ALA A 35 17.46 40.89 -7.81
N GLN A 36 17.95 41.94 -7.14
CA GLN A 36 17.51 43.31 -7.28
C GLN A 36 18.14 43.94 -8.53
N SER A 37 17.36 44.65 -9.33
CA SER A 37 17.85 45.65 -10.27
C SER A 37 16.77 46.73 -10.45
N SER A 38 17.21 47.99 -10.37
CA SER A 38 16.43 49.23 -10.34
C SER A 38 15.97 49.74 -11.71
N ALA A 39 15.10 50.76 -11.66
CA ALA A 39 14.76 51.79 -12.66
C ALA A 39 13.64 51.39 -13.65
N ASP A 40 12.68 52.23 -14.06
CA ASP A 40 12.27 53.60 -13.73
C ASP A 40 10.87 53.83 -14.35
N HIS A 41 10.08 54.74 -13.76
CA HIS A 41 8.95 55.53 -14.30
C HIS A 41 7.90 54.95 -15.28
N GLY A 42 6.62 55.02 -14.88
CA GLY A 42 5.46 54.95 -15.78
C GLY A 42 4.11 54.87 -15.06
N GLU A 43 3.55 56.04 -14.75
CA GLU A 43 2.21 56.24 -14.16
C GLU A 43 1.10 55.83 -15.14
N ILE A 44 0.34 54.79 -14.79
CA ILE A 44 -1.02 54.52 -15.32
C ILE A 44 -1.87 54.03 -14.15
N ALA A 45 -2.88 54.82 -13.79
CA ALA A 45 -3.91 54.45 -12.84
C ALA A 45 -4.88 53.44 -13.49
N ASP A 46 -4.96 52.24 -12.94
CA ASP A 46 -5.99 51.24 -13.27
C ASP A 46 -6.61 50.69 -11.98
N PRO A 47 -7.91 50.38 -11.96
CA PRO A 47 -8.67 50.15 -10.75
C PRO A 47 -8.30 48.80 -10.12
N ARG A 48 -8.03 48.84 -8.81
CA ARG A 48 -7.87 47.67 -7.93
C ARG A 48 -8.92 46.58 -8.26
N PRO A 49 -8.51 45.39 -8.70
CA PRO A 49 -9.28 44.19 -8.41
C PRO A 49 -9.11 43.93 -6.91
N ALA A 50 -10.24 43.83 -6.21
CA ALA A 50 -10.29 43.40 -4.82
C ALA A 50 -9.45 42.14 -4.62
N ASP A 51 -8.76 42.11 -3.49
CA ASP A 51 -7.99 41.01 -2.94
C ASP A 51 -8.66 39.65 -3.19
N ARG A 52 -8.24 38.97 -4.25
CA ARG A 52 -8.42 37.53 -4.36
C ARG A 52 -7.33 36.95 -3.47
N ALA A 53 -7.60 36.86 -2.18
CA ALA A 53 -6.79 36.07 -1.26
C ALA A 53 -6.64 34.70 -1.93
N ALA A 54 -5.45 34.41 -2.46
CA ALA A 54 -5.11 33.08 -2.90
C ALA A 54 -5.34 32.20 -1.69
N ALA A 55 -6.35 31.35 -1.74
CA ALA A 55 -6.59 30.37 -0.68
C ALA A 55 -5.28 29.59 -0.54
N ALA A 56 -4.54 29.86 0.53
CA ALA A 56 -3.30 29.19 0.78
C ALA A 56 -3.61 27.69 0.83
N GLU A 57 -2.89 26.91 0.02
CA GLU A 57 -3.05 25.46 0.05
C GLU A 57 -2.82 24.97 1.50
N PRO A 58 -3.68 24.09 2.02
CA PRO A 58 -3.56 23.61 3.38
C PRO A 58 -2.18 22.94 3.55
N ARG A 59 -1.37 23.48 4.46
CA ARG A 59 -0.09 22.87 4.83
C ARG A 59 -0.36 21.72 5.79
N CYS A 60 0.27 20.60 5.54
CA CYS A 60 0.19 19.42 6.39
C CYS A 60 1.41 19.33 7.28
N THR A 61 1.27 18.69 8.44
CA THR A 61 2.38 18.40 9.33
C THR A 61 3.46 17.61 8.60
N SER A 62 4.72 17.92 8.89
CA SER A 62 5.84 17.24 8.22
C SER A 62 5.79 15.74 8.50
N PRO A 63 6.08 14.87 7.52
CA PRO A 63 6.46 13.50 7.82
C PRO A 63 7.66 13.51 8.77
N GLY A 64 7.54 12.78 9.87
CA GLY A 64 8.68 12.57 10.77
C GLY A 64 9.78 11.77 10.06
N ALA A 65 10.99 11.78 10.62
CA ALA A 65 12.18 11.13 10.06
C ALA A 65 12.08 9.60 9.87
N GLN A 66 10.97 8.98 10.30
CA GLN A 66 10.74 7.53 10.28
C GLN A 66 9.52 7.13 9.45
N THR A 67 9.12 7.97 8.49
CA THR A 67 8.00 7.67 7.59
C THR A 67 8.43 6.65 6.54
N LEU A 68 7.75 5.51 6.50
CA LEU A 68 8.05 4.38 5.62
C LEU A 68 7.20 4.39 4.34
N ALA A 69 5.93 4.80 4.45
CA ALA A 69 5.00 4.87 3.33
C ALA A 69 3.98 5.98 3.54
N PHE A 70 3.46 6.52 2.43
CA PHE A 70 2.31 7.43 2.43
C PHE A 70 1.14 6.76 1.74
N ALA A 71 -0.08 7.18 2.10
CA ALA A 71 -1.26 6.74 1.41
C ALA A 71 -1.24 7.19 -0.04
N SER A 72 -1.27 6.24 -0.98
CA SER A 72 -1.67 6.53 -2.35
C SER A 72 -3.18 6.82 -2.35
N VAL A 73 -3.57 8.01 -2.80
CA VAL A 73 -4.98 8.41 -2.89
C VAL A 73 -5.38 8.39 -4.36
N ALA A 74 -6.31 7.51 -4.73
CA ALA A 74 -6.85 7.43 -6.09
C ALA A 74 -7.98 8.45 -6.38
N ALA A 75 -8.28 9.35 -5.43
CA ALA A 75 -9.45 10.23 -5.50
C ALA A 75 -9.15 11.64 -6.09
N PRO A 76 -10.09 12.23 -6.86
CA PRO A 76 -9.92 13.51 -7.56
C PRO A 76 -10.24 14.78 -6.72
N GLU A 77 -10.41 14.65 -5.40
CA GLU A 77 -10.64 15.81 -4.51
C GLU A 77 -9.40 16.07 -3.64
N PRO A 78 -9.12 17.34 -3.25
CA PRO A 78 -8.00 17.64 -2.37
C PRO A 78 -8.29 17.04 -0.98
N ALA A 79 -7.82 15.82 -0.77
CA ALA A 79 -7.98 15.14 0.50
C ALA A 79 -7.31 15.97 1.61
N PRO A 80 -7.93 16.07 2.80
CA PRO A 80 -7.23 16.53 3.98
C PRO A 80 -5.99 15.64 4.19
N CYS A 81 -4.96 16.24 4.77
CA CYS A 81 -3.59 15.74 4.90
C CYS A 81 -3.36 14.22 4.87
N PRO A 82 -2.25 13.77 4.25
CA PRO A 82 -2.03 12.37 3.92
C PRO A 82 -1.98 11.48 5.18
N MET A 83 -2.30 10.20 5.00
CA MET A 83 -1.94 9.18 6.00
C MET A 83 -0.53 8.66 5.71
N ALA A 84 0.12 8.15 6.75
CA ALA A 84 1.45 7.58 6.67
C ALA A 84 1.58 6.33 7.55
N VAL A 85 2.46 5.41 7.14
CA VAL A 85 2.99 4.36 8.01
C VAL A 85 4.34 4.81 8.51
N VAL A 86 4.53 4.79 9.83
CA VAL A 86 5.79 5.16 10.47
C VAL A 86 6.33 3.98 11.25
N LEU A 87 7.67 3.86 11.27
CA LEU A 87 8.35 2.94 12.17
C LEU A 87 8.27 3.50 13.59
N ASP A 88 7.84 2.67 14.53
CA ASP A 88 7.90 3.05 15.94
C ASP A 88 9.36 3.09 16.37
N ALA A 89 9.74 4.15 17.09
CA ALA A 89 11.09 4.21 17.64
C ALA A 89 11.30 3.00 18.57
N PRO A 90 12.45 2.31 18.49
CA PRO A 90 12.75 1.26 19.45
C PRO A 90 12.65 1.87 20.84
N THR A 91 11.76 1.33 21.68
CA THR A 91 11.70 1.75 23.07
C THR A 91 13.07 1.47 23.67
N PRO A 92 13.80 2.47 24.19
CA PRO A 92 15.08 2.20 24.83
C PRO A 92 14.78 1.27 26.00
N ASP A 93 15.27 0.03 25.91
CA ASP A 93 15.07 -1.00 26.90
C ASP A 93 15.44 -0.46 28.29
N THR A 94 14.43 -0.13 29.09
CA THR A 94 14.68 0.32 30.46
C THR A 94 15.14 -0.79 31.38
N ASP A 95 15.13 -2.05 30.93
CA ASP A 95 15.66 -3.20 31.68
C ASP A 95 16.35 -4.17 30.72
N ALA A 96 17.59 -3.86 30.33
CA ALA A 96 18.50 -4.74 29.60
C ALA A 96 19.00 -5.91 30.48
N ASP A 97 18.08 -6.66 31.08
CA ASP A 97 18.36 -7.92 31.77
C ASP A 97 17.56 -9.05 31.09
N ALA A 98 18.31 -9.94 30.44
CA ALA A 98 17.88 -11.17 29.77
C ALA A 98 17.08 -11.01 28.45
N GLY A 99 17.81 -10.71 27.38
CA GLY A 99 17.40 -11.04 26.01
C GLY A 99 17.07 -12.54 25.92
N THR A 100 15.80 -12.86 25.92
CA THR A 100 15.29 -14.19 25.58
C THR A 100 15.15 -14.24 24.06
N ALA A 101 15.36 -15.42 23.47
CA ALA A 101 15.27 -15.63 22.01
C ALA A 101 13.89 -15.28 21.41
N ASP A 102 12.90 -15.02 22.26
CA ASP A 102 11.51 -14.65 21.92
C ASP A 102 11.38 -13.22 21.36
N GLU A 103 12.37 -12.35 21.60
CA GLU A 103 12.34 -10.96 21.15
C GLU A 103 12.77 -10.80 19.67
N ALA A 104 13.63 -11.70 19.19
CA ALA A 104 14.07 -11.71 17.79
C ALA A 104 12.97 -12.13 16.80
N ASP A 105 11.86 -12.71 17.30
CA ASP A 105 10.72 -13.14 16.47
C ASP A 105 9.58 -12.10 16.45
N ARG A 106 9.69 -11.03 17.23
CA ARG A 106 8.75 -9.90 17.17
C ARG A 106 9.13 -9.00 16.01
N GLY A 107 8.20 -8.79 15.08
CA GLY A 107 8.41 -7.86 13.99
C GLY A 107 8.48 -6.41 14.48
N ALA A 108 8.98 -5.52 13.62
CA ALA A 108 9.12 -4.10 13.94
C ALA A 108 7.79 -3.44 14.32
N GLY A 109 7.78 -2.54 15.30
CA GLY A 109 6.59 -1.75 15.64
C GLY A 109 6.23 -0.79 14.51
N LEU A 110 4.95 -0.76 14.11
CA LEU A 110 4.42 0.12 13.09
C LEU A 110 3.22 0.90 13.63
N SER A 111 3.20 2.20 13.34
CA SER A 111 2.04 3.06 13.56
C SER A 111 1.46 3.54 12.22
N VAL A 112 0.13 3.51 12.09
CA VAL A 112 -0.58 4.24 11.03
C VAL A 112 -1.04 5.58 11.60
N VAL A 113 -0.64 6.67 10.96
CA VAL A 113 -0.95 8.03 11.40
C VAL A 113 -1.65 8.82 10.29
N GLN A 114 -2.50 9.76 10.70
CA GLN A 114 -3.08 10.77 9.81
C GLN A 114 -2.46 12.12 10.10
N HIS A 115 -1.85 12.74 9.09
CA HIS A 115 -1.35 14.09 9.21
C HIS A 115 -2.52 15.06 9.42
N ARG A 116 -2.27 16.13 10.17
CA ARG A 116 -3.29 17.17 10.44
C ARG A 116 -2.96 18.43 9.65
N PRO A 117 -3.98 19.19 9.21
CA PRO A 117 -3.76 20.53 8.69
C PRO A 117 -3.10 21.39 9.76
N ILE A 118 -2.13 22.22 9.36
CA ILE A 118 -1.52 23.22 10.25
C ILE A 118 -2.49 24.41 10.32
N PRO A 119 -3.09 24.70 11.49
CA PRO A 119 -3.96 25.86 11.64
C PRO A 119 -3.10 27.13 11.65
N ASP A 120 -3.16 27.89 10.56
CA ASP A 120 -2.49 29.18 10.33
C ASP A 120 -0.95 29.18 10.30
N ALA A 121 -0.39 30.06 9.47
CA ALA A 121 1.05 30.21 9.29
C ALA A 121 1.80 30.75 10.52
N GLU A 122 1.06 31.20 11.56
CA GLU A 122 1.61 31.75 12.80
C GLU A 122 1.69 30.72 13.93
N ALA A 123 1.22 29.48 13.73
CA ALA A 123 1.40 28.42 14.71
C ALA A 123 2.89 28.13 14.93
N THR A 124 3.37 28.37 16.14
CA THR A 124 4.77 28.12 16.53
C THR A 124 5.08 26.64 16.75
N THR A 125 4.07 25.77 16.65
CA THR A 125 4.17 24.35 16.93
C THR A 125 3.34 23.59 15.90
N GLU A 126 3.99 22.70 15.15
CA GLU A 126 3.26 21.79 14.25
C GLU A 126 2.38 20.85 15.09
N PRO A 127 1.09 20.67 14.74
CA PRO A 127 0.25 19.72 15.44
C PRO A 127 0.82 18.30 15.32
N GLU A 128 0.68 17.50 16.37
CA GLU A 128 1.08 16.10 16.29
C GLU A 128 0.15 15.34 15.32
N PRO A 129 0.69 14.42 14.50
CA PRO A 129 -0.12 13.50 13.71
C PRO A 129 -1.10 12.73 14.59
N GLU A 130 -2.29 12.47 14.06
CA GLU A 130 -3.27 11.63 14.74
C GLU A 130 -2.91 10.16 14.59
N LEU A 131 -2.79 9.44 15.71
CA LEU A 131 -2.56 8.01 15.69
C LEU A 131 -3.87 7.28 15.36
N LEU A 132 -3.91 6.57 14.24
CA LEU A 132 -5.05 5.74 13.85
C LEU A 132 -4.95 4.33 14.45
N GLY A 133 -3.74 3.78 14.53
CA GLY A 133 -3.52 2.48 15.17
C GLY A 133 -2.08 2.00 15.13
N ARG A 134 -1.80 0.89 15.84
CA ARG A 134 -0.46 0.32 16.01
C ARG A 134 -0.44 -1.20 15.93
N GLY A 135 0.69 -1.76 15.51
CA GLY A 135 0.88 -3.20 15.49
C GLY A 135 2.33 -3.58 15.18
N GLN A 136 2.56 -4.87 14.99
CA GLN A 136 3.85 -5.39 14.56
C GLN A 136 3.82 -5.68 13.07
N ALA A 137 4.88 -5.29 12.36
CA ALA A 137 5.14 -5.76 11.01
C ALA A 137 5.26 -7.29 11.00
N PRO A 138 5.02 -7.97 9.86
CA PRO A 138 5.34 -9.38 9.73
C PRO A 138 6.82 -9.63 10.08
N SER A 139 7.12 -10.62 10.92
CA SER A 139 8.52 -10.91 11.34
C SER A 139 9.46 -11.19 10.16
N ALA A 140 8.91 -11.73 9.06
CA ALA A 140 9.64 -11.94 7.80
C ALA A 140 10.24 -10.65 7.21
N CYS A 141 9.68 -9.48 7.53
CA CYS A 141 10.18 -8.18 7.08
C CYS A 141 11.48 -7.73 7.78
N GLY A 142 11.85 -8.37 8.89
CA GLY A 142 13.01 -8.00 9.69
C GLY A 142 12.73 -6.91 10.73
N VAL A 143 13.72 -6.66 11.58
CA VAL A 143 13.65 -5.79 12.77
C VAL A 143 13.37 -4.31 12.47
N ASP A 144 13.72 -3.83 11.27
CA ASP A 144 13.48 -2.47 10.81
C ASP A 144 12.68 -2.46 9.49
N VAL A 145 11.94 -3.54 9.23
CA VAL A 145 11.17 -3.75 7.99
C VAL A 145 12.06 -3.72 6.72
N GLN A 146 13.38 -3.87 6.87
CA GLN A 146 14.35 -3.67 5.79
C GLN A 146 14.20 -4.65 4.60
N ARG A 147 13.48 -5.76 4.81
CA ARG A 147 13.21 -6.78 3.79
C ARG A 147 11.89 -6.56 3.07
N CYS A 148 11.02 -5.68 3.56
CA CYS A 148 9.71 -5.43 2.97
C CYS A 148 9.63 -4.04 2.34
N GLU A 149 8.87 -3.95 1.26
CA GLU A 149 8.37 -2.70 0.71
C GLU A 149 6.98 -2.47 1.25
N LEU A 150 6.76 -1.30 1.87
CA LEU A 150 5.48 -0.91 2.42
C LEU A 150 4.78 0.05 1.48
N GLU A 151 3.49 -0.19 1.25
CA GLU A 151 2.59 0.75 0.61
C GLU A 151 1.38 0.95 1.50
N LEU A 152 0.93 2.19 1.64
CA LEU A 152 -0.31 2.51 2.34
C LEU A 152 -1.35 2.93 1.29
N HIS A 153 -2.58 2.48 1.50
CA HIS A 153 -3.70 2.75 0.62
C HIS A 153 -4.88 3.25 1.45
N ALA A 154 -5.48 4.36 1.04
CA ALA A 154 -6.71 4.86 1.64
C ALA A 154 -7.91 4.23 0.93
N THR A 155 -8.75 3.48 1.66
CA THR A 155 -9.94 2.83 1.10
C THR A 155 -11.22 3.29 1.80
N SER A 156 -12.38 2.92 1.25
CA SER A 156 -13.70 3.13 1.90
C SER A 156 -13.79 2.45 3.27
N LEU A 157 -13.02 1.39 3.50
CA LEU A 157 -12.99 0.62 4.75
C LEU A 157 -11.92 1.11 5.73
N GLY A 158 -11.15 2.14 5.37
CA GLY A 158 -10.02 2.64 6.15
C GLY A 158 -8.66 2.35 5.52
N PRO A 159 -7.56 2.53 6.29
CA PRO A 159 -6.21 2.33 5.78
C PRO A 159 -5.88 0.85 5.59
N LEU A 160 -5.37 0.51 4.40
CA LEU A 160 -4.79 -0.79 4.10
C LEU A 160 -3.28 -0.66 3.83
N VAL A 161 -2.49 -1.49 4.50
CA VAL A 161 -1.04 -1.56 4.34
C VAL A 161 -0.69 -2.80 3.53
N ARG A 162 -0.01 -2.65 2.40
CA ARG A 162 0.63 -3.77 1.70
C ARG A 162 2.07 -3.86 2.16
N ALA A 163 2.47 -5.02 2.69
CA ALA A 163 3.88 -5.32 2.96
C ALA A 163 4.36 -6.41 2.01
N ALA A 164 5.23 -6.05 1.07
CA ALA A 164 5.77 -6.96 0.06
C ALA A 164 7.21 -7.36 0.42
N LEU A 165 7.41 -8.63 0.79
CA LEU A 165 8.73 -9.19 1.06
C LEU A 165 9.53 -9.27 -0.24
N ARG A 166 10.66 -8.55 -0.28
CA ARG A 166 11.55 -8.51 -1.45
C ARG A 166 12.11 -9.89 -1.77
N GLY A 167 12.03 -10.27 -3.03
CA GLY A 167 12.72 -11.45 -3.54
C GLY A 167 14.22 -11.21 -3.65
N HIS A 168 15.03 -12.22 -3.31
CA HIS A 168 16.49 -12.10 -3.37
C HIS A 168 17.01 -11.87 -4.82
N GLU A 169 16.26 -12.33 -5.82
CA GLU A 169 16.70 -12.37 -7.24
C GLU A 169 15.58 -12.02 -8.23
N SER A 170 14.40 -11.63 -7.75
CA SER A 170 13.18 -11.50 -8.57
C SER A 170 12.54 -10.14 -8.37
N GLU A 171 12.02 -9.55 -9.46
CA GLU A 171 11.13 -8.38 -9.40
C GLU A 171 9.79 -8.70 -8.71
N VAL A 172 9.48 -10.00 -8.56
CA VAL A 172 8.26 -10.50 -7.95
C VAL A 172 8.49 -10.74 -6.45
N PRO A 173 7.59 -10.28 -5.56
CA PRO A 173 7.73 -10.48 -4.12
C PRO A 173 7.68 -11.96 -3.72
N GLU A 174 8.47 -12.33 -2.70
CA GLU A 174 8.45 -13.67 -2.12
C GLU A 174 7.15 -13.96 -1.35
N GLN A 175 6.64 -12.93 -0.67
CA GLN A 175 5.41 -12.96 0.11
C GLN A 175 4.79 -11.57 0.09
N VAL A 176 3.48 -11.46 -0.05
CA VAL A 176 2.74 -10.23 0.26
C VAL A 176 1.90 -10.44 1.49
N PHE A 177 1.85 -9.45 2.37
CA PHE A 177 0.96 -9.37 3.52
C PHE A 177 0.03 -8.18 3.36
N TRP A 178 -1.24 -8.37 3.74
CA TRP A 178 -2.23 -7.30 3.83
C TRP A 178 -2.40 -6.93 5.30
N GLY A 179 -2.24 -5.65 5.59
CA GLY A 179 -2.43 -5.08 6.91
C GLY A 179 -3.62 -4.12 6.97
N TRP A 180 -4.35 -4.14 8.07
CA TRP A 180 -5.50 -3.26 8.31
C TRP A 180 -5.71 -3.05 9.81
N LEU A 181 -6.59 -2.11 10.17
CA LEU A 181 -6.90 -1.79 11.55
C LEU A 181 -8.15 -2.55 12.02
N ILE A 182 -8.07 -3.19 13.19
CA ILE A 182 -9.21 -3.70 13.98
C ILE A 182 -9.09 -3.05 15.37
N ASP A 183 -10.07 -2.23 15.78
CA ASP A 183 -10.06 -1.53 17.08
C ASP A 183 -8.74 -0.79 17.38
N ALA A 184 -8.23 -0.04 16.38
CA ALA A 184 -6.94 0.66 16.41
C ALA A 184 -5.68 -0.24 16.52
N GLN A 185 -5.84 -1.55 16.34
CA GLN A 185 -4.72 -2.48 16.22
C GLN A 185 -4.43 -2.80 14.75
N LEU A 186 -3.21 -2.51 14.30
CA LEU A 186 -2.71 -2.90 12.98
C LEU A 186 -2.36 -4.39 13.00
N VAL A 187 -3.03 -5.17 12.17
CA VAL A 187 -2.79 -6.61 12.01
C VAL A 187 -2.44 -6.93 10.58
N PHE A 188 -1.74 -8.05 10.36
CA PHE A 188 -1.32 -8.50 9.04
C PHE A 188 -1.72 -9.95 8.79
N ALA A 189 -2.30 -10.23 7.62
CA ALA A 189 -2.47 -11.58 7.11
C ALA A 189 -1.65 -11.79 5.84
N PRO A 190 -0.98 -12.96 5.69
CA PRO A 190 -0.30 -13.27 4.44
C PRO A 190 -1.32 -13.53 3.34
N SER A 191 -1.04 -13.00 2.15
CA SER A 191 -1.89 -13.19 0.97
C SER A 191 -1.78 -14.59 0.36
N TRP A 192 -0.76 -15.37 0.72
CA TRP A 192 -0.71 -16.79 0.34
C TRP A 192 0.05 -17.59 1.38
N HIS A 193 -0.21 -18.90 1.42
CA HIS A 193 0.34 -19.83 2.41
C HIS A 193 1.11 -20.99 1.77
N SER A 194 1.28 -20.98 0.46
CA SER A 194 2.00 -22.00 -0.29
C SER A 194 3.40 -21.51 -0.65
N PRO A 195 4.42 -22.37 -0.68
CA PRO A 195 5.72 -22.02 -1.22
C PRO A 195 5.58 -21.48 -2.64
N SER A 196 6.33 -20.43 -2.97
CA SER A 196 6.35 -19.85 -4.31
C SER A 196 6.66 -20.90 -5.37
N ALA A 197 5.86 -20.95 -6.43
CA ALA A 197 6.20 -21.75 -7.60
C ALA A 197 7.50 -21.22 -8.23
N VAL A 198 8.27 -22.13 -8.83
CA VAL A 198 9.51 -21.81 -9.55
C VAL A 198 9.29 -22.06 -11.03
N ALA A 199 9.45 -21.02 -11.85
CA ALA A 199 9.47 -21.12 -13.31
C ALA A 199 10.84 -20.62 -13.81
N ASP A 200 11.54 -21.44 -14.59
CA ASP A 200 12.87 -21.10 -15.15
C ASP A 200 13.84 -20.52 -14.10
N HIS A 201 13.91 -21.16 -12.92
CA HIS A 201 14.71 -20.76 -11.74
C HIS A 201 14.27 -19.45 -11.06
N THR A 202 13.26 -18.76 -11.57
CA THR A 202 12.68 -17.58 -10.92
C THR A 202 11.54 -18.00 -10.01
N ARG A 203 11.59 -17.57 -8.74
CA ARG A 203 10.44 -17.72 -7.83
C ARG A 203 9.39 -16.71 -8.24
N ILE A 204 8.28 -17.23 -8.77
CA ILE A 204 7.19 -16.40 -9.24
C ILE A 204 6.08 -16.26 -8.20
N GLY A 205 5.97 -17.14 -7.20
CA GLY A 205 4.84 -17.15 -6.25
C GLY A 205 3.71 -18.08 -6.72
N PRO A 206 2.69 -18.37 -5.91
CA PRO A 206 1.53 -19.16 -6.34
C PRO A 206 0.70 -18.42 -7.38
N ALA A 207 -0.05 -19.17 -8.21
CA ALA A 207 -0.93 -18.60 -9.24
C ALA A 207 -2.12 -17.82 -8.66
N PHE A 208 -2.57 -18.19 -7.46
CA PHE A 208 -3.62 -17.52 -6.71
C PHE A 208 -3.09 -16.93 -5.41
N ALA A 209 -3.74 -15.86 -4.96
CA ALA A 209 -3.48 -15.22 -3.67
C ALA A 209 -4.77 -14.59 -3.12
N LEU A 210 -4.83 -14.34 -1.82
CA LEU A 210 -5.88 -13.58 -1.16
C LEU A 210 -5.67 -12.09 -1.45
N ALA A 211 -6.67 -11.46 -2.07
CA ALA A 211 -6.76 -10.01 -2.22
C ALA A 211 -7.85 -9.46 -1.29
N PRO A 212 -7.77 -8.18 -0.90
CA PRO A 212 -8.79 -7.54 -0.11
C PRO A 212 -9.97 -7.05 -0.97
N PHE A 213 -11.17 -7.34 -0.48
CA PHE A 213 -12.44 -6.94 -1.07
C PHE A 213 -13.29 -6.21 -0.03
N ASP A 214 -14.12 -5.30 -0.52
CA ASP A 214 -15.25 -4.74 0.21
C ASP A 214 -16.49 -5.60 -0.05
N CYS A 215 -16.90 -6.36 0.96
CA CYS A 215 -18.11 -7.17 0.94
C CYS A 215 -19.14 -6.52 1.89
N ALA A 216 -19.95 -5.62 1.35
CA ALA A 216 -20.99 -4.89 2.09
C ALA A 216 -20.49 -4.08 3.30
N GLY A 217 -19.35 -3.41 3.16
CA GLY A 217 -18.73 -2.59 4.21
C GLY A 217 -17.81 -3.35 5.15
N ALA A 218 -17.56 -4.64 4.89
CA ALA A 218 -16.63 -5.47 5.64
C ALA A 218 -15.42 -5.86 4.78
N LEU A 219 -14.22 -5.80 5.37
CA LEU A 219 -12.99 -6.22 4.71
C LEU A 219 -12.95 -7.75 4.68
N THR A 220 -12.94 -8.31 3.48
CA THR A 220 -12.87 -9.75 3.26
C THR A 220 -11.66 -10.07 2.39
N LEU A 221 -10.87 -11.06 2.77
CA LEU A 221 -9.77 -11.56 1.94
C LEU A 221 -10.26 -12.71 1.06
N LEU A 222 -10.29 -12.52 -0.25
CA LEU A 222 -10.81 -13.52 -1.20
C LEU A 222 -9.75 -13.98 -2.22
N PRO A 223 -9.76 -15.25 -2.65
CA PRO A 223 -8.85 -15.76 -3.65
C PRO A 223 -9.00 -15.04 -4.98
N THR A 224 -7.88 -14.60 -5.53
CA THR A 224 -7.78 -13.83 -6.76
C THR A 224 -6.62 -14.39 -7.60
N PRO A 225 -6.80 -14.55 -8.92
CA PRO A 225 -5.70 -14.92 -9.81
C PRO A 225 -4.65 -13.80 -9.84
N ARG A 226 -3.39 -14.18 -9.69
CA ARG A 226 -2.23 -13.28 -9.67
C ARG A 226 -1.40 -13.42 -10.94
N LEU A 227 -1.31 -14.65 -11.45
CA LEU A 227 -0.56 -14.96 -12.67
C LEU A 227 -1.53 -15.28 -13.81
N PRO A 228 -1.17 -14.96 -15.07
CA PRO A 228 -1.98 -15.35 -16.23
C PRO A 228 -2.24 -16.88 -16.32
N ALA A 229 -1.32 -17.69 -15.81
CA ALA A 229 -1.45 -19.15 -15.78
C ALA A 229 -2.55 -19.65 -14.82
N ALA A 230 -3.04 -18.81 -13.90
CA ALA A 230 -4.06 -19.19 -12.91
C ALA A 230 -5.35 -19.72 -13.55
N GLU A 231 -5.71 -19.28 -14.75
CA GLU A 231 -6.90 -19.75 -15.48
C GLU A 231 -6.85 -21.26 -15.78
N ALA A 232 -5.65 -21.84 -15.88
CA ALA A 232 -5.44 -23.26 -16.15
C ALA A 232 -5.21 -24.08 -14.87
N GLU A 233 -5.13 -23.42 -13.70
CA GLU A 233 -4.83 -24.06 -12.42
C GLU A 233 -6.09 -24.17 -11.55
N THR A 234 -6.13 -25.18 -10.68
CA THR A 234 -7.19 -25.31 -9.68
C THR A 234 -6.85 -24.43 -8.47
N LEU A 235 -7.83 -23.70 -7.96
CA LEU A 235 -7.69 -22.92 -6.74
C LEU A 235 -7.28 -23.85 -5.57
N PRO A 236 -6.18 -23.58 -4.86
CA PRO A 236 -5.75 -24.44 -3.75
C PRO A 236 -6.73 -24.43 -2.58
N ASP A 237 -7.08 -25.62 -2.06
CA ASP A 237 -7.99 -25.77 -0.91
C ASP A 237 -7.55 -24.94 0.30
N ALA A 238 -6.26 -24.95 0.61
CA ALA A 238 -5.69 -24.18 1.72
C ALA A 238 -5.89 -22.66 1.59
N LEU A 239 -6.03 -22.15 0.36
CA LEU A 239 -6.33 -20.73 0.11
C LEU A 239 -7.84 -20.48 0.27
N THR A 240 -8.67 -21.41 -0.21
CA THR A 240 -10.13 -21.39 -0.05
C THR A 240 -10.53 -21.42 1.42
N GLU A 241 -9.92 -22.28 2.25
CA GLU A 241 -10.18 -22.38 3.69
C GLU A 241 -9.86 -21.10 4.47
N ARG A 242 -9.06 -20.20 3.90
CA ARG A 242 -8.64 -18.94 4.51
C ARG A 242 -9.31 -17.71 3.88
N ALA A 243 -10.17 -17.94 2.89
CA ALA A 243 -10.97 -16.92 2.27
C ALA A 243 -12.07 -16.46 3.21
N GLY A 244 -12.16 -15.18 3.50
CA GLY A 244 -13.20 -14.64 4.38
C GLY A 244 -12.76 -13.46 5.23
N GLU A 245 -13.57 -13.16 6.23
CA GLU A 245 -13.30 -12.13 7.23
C GLU A 245 -12.34 -12.69 8.29
N TRP A 246 -11.23 -12.00 8.51
CA TRP A 246 -10.24 -12.36 9.51
C TRP A 246 -10.51 -11.57 10.78
N THR A 247 -10.46 -12.24 11.93
CA THR A 247 -10.79 -11.64 13.23
C THR A 247 -9.59 -11.60 14.17
N LEU A 248 -9.73 -10.92 15.29
CA LEU A 248 -8.80 -11.04 16.42
C LEU A 248 -9.27 -12.11 17.39
N ASP A 249 -8.34 -12.85 17.98
CA ASP A 249 -8.62 -13.63 19.19
C ASP A 249 -8.48 -12.78 20.47
N GLU A 250 -8.73 -13.40 21.62
CA GLU A 250 -8.66 -12.74 22.94
C GLU A 250 -7.26 -12.19 23.27
N LEU A 251 -6.22 -12.66 22.57
CA LEU A 251 -4.83 -12.21 22.71
C LEU A 251 -4.47 -11.13 21.68
N GLY A 252 -5.43 -10.68 20.87
CA GLY A 252 -5.20 -9.73 19.79
C GLY A 252 -4.42 -10.33 18.63
N GLN A 253 -4.36 -11.66 18.48
CA GLN A 253 -3.73 -12.28 17.32
C GLN A 253 -4.74 -12.43 16.19
N VAL A 254 -4.29 -12.18 14.97
CA VAL A 254 -5.12 -12.33 13.78
C VAL A 254 -5.41 -13.81 13.53
N ARG A 255 -6.68 -14.13 13.28
CA ARG A 255 -7.17 -15.49 13.03
C ARG A 255 -7.80 -15.57 11.65
N PRO A 256 -7.53 -16.67 10.90
CA PRO A 256 -8.27 -16.93 9.68
C PRO A 256 -9.75 -17.14 9.97
N PRO A 257 -10.62 -16.96 8.97
CA PRO A 257 -12.04 -17.23 9.10
C PRO A 257 -12.29 -18.66 9.57
N SER A 258 -13.29 -18.84 10.44
CA SER A 258 -13.72 -20.17 10.90
C SER A 258 -14.53 -20.93 9.85
N GLU A 259 -15.18 -20.20 8.94
CA GLU A 259 -15.93 -20.73 7.81
C GLU A 259 -15.50 -19.99 6.54
N PRO A 260 -15.16 -20.69 5.45
CA PRO A 260 -14.74 -20.03 4.22
C PRO A 260 -15.90 -19.23 3.64
N ALA A 261 -15.63 -17.99 3.23
CA ALA A 261 -16.61 -17.16 2.57
C ALA A 261 -17.03 -17.78 1.23
N ALA A 262 -18.32 -17.67 0.89
CA ALA A 262 -18.78 -17.95 -0.46
C ALA A 262 -18.05 -17.01 -1.43
N LEU A 263 -17.59 -17.56 -2.55
CA LEU A 263 -16.80 -16.81 -3.52
C LEU A 263 -17.65 -15.66 -4.11
N SER A 264 -17.20 -14.43 -3.82
CA SER A 264 -17.35 -13.17 -4.57
C SER A 264 -18.72 -12.56 -4.88
N GLU A 265 -19.86 -13.19 -4.60
CA GLU A 265 -21.16 -12.55 -4.88
C GLU A 265 -21.36 -11.27 -4.05
N GLY A 266 -21.37 -10.11 -4.73
CA GLY A 266 -21.58 -8.80 -4.12
C GLY A 266 -20.33 -8.11 -3.54
N CYS A 267 -19.14 -8.70 -3.73
CA CYS A 267 -17.88 -8.12 -3.26
C CYS A 267 -17.18 -7.29 -4.34
N THR A 268 -16.61 -6.16 -3.97
CA THR A 268 -15.84 -5.28 -4.87
C THR A 268 -14.35 -5.34 -4.53
N PRO A 269 -13.44 -5.58 -5.49
CA PRO A 269 -12.00 -5.58 -5.21
C PRO A 269 -11.55 -4.19 -4.77
N LEU A 270 -10.71 -4.11 -3.74
CA LEU A 270 -10.13 -2.84 -3.28
C LEU A 270 -8.88 -2.44 -4.07
N PHE A 271 -8.27 -3.39 -4.80
CA PHE A 271 -7.11 -3.15 -5.65
C PHE A 271 -7.26 -3.84 -7.00
N GLU A 272 -6.78 -3.19 -8.05
CA GLU A 272 -6.69 -3.77 -9.38
C GLU A 272 -5.41 -4.61 -9.49
N GLY A 273 -5.58 -5.93 -9.52
CA GLY A 273 -4.47 -6.88 -9.72
C GLY A 273 -3.66 -7.13 -8.44
N LEU A 274 -3.13 -8.35 -8.35
CA LEU A 274 -2.11 -8.72 -7.37
C LEU A 274 -0.76 -8.86 -8.10
N PRO A 275 0.36 -8.40 -7.53
CA PRO A 275 1.69 -8.47 -8.15
C PRO A 275 2.21 -9.91 -8.26
#